data_AF-A0A2D6XM10-F1
#
_entry.id   AF-A0A2D6XM10-F1
#
_cell.length_a   1.000
_cell.length_b   1.000
_cell.length_c   1.000
_cell.angle_alpha   90.00
_cell.angle_beta   90.00
_cell.angle_gamma   90.00
#
_symmetry.space_group_name_H-M   'P 1'
#
loop_
_entity.id
_entity.type
_entity.pdbx_description
1 polymer ?
#
loop_
_entity_poly.entity_id
_entity_poly.type
_entity_poly.pdbx_seq_one_letter_code
_entity_poly.pdbx_strand_id
1 'polypeptide(L)' 'MKVGDLVRVRATIENAAQIDNPEQFGIIIDALEQSTGFYVFEVACGHDSGWYCDLDLELVNEST' A
#
# COMPACT_ATOMS: atom_id res chain seq x y z
N MET A 1 4.33 -1.98 9.33
CA MET A 1 4.42 -1.30 8.02
C MET A 1 4.88 0.12 8.25
N LYS A 2 5.93 0.55 7.55
CA LYS A 2 6.53 1.89 7.60
C LYS A 2 7.08 2.27 6.22
N VAL A 3 7.41 3.54 6.04
CA VAL A 3 8.12 4.03 4.84
C VAL A 3 9.39 3.23 4.62
N GLY A 4 9.59 2.74 3.39
CA GLY A 4 10.69 1.88 2.97
C GLY A 4 10.37 0.39 2.94
N ASP A 5 9.26 -0.05 3.55
CA ASP A 5 8.86 -1.46 3.52
C ASP A 5 8.34 -1.87 2.13
N LEU A 6 8.65 -3.10 1.73
CA LEU A 6 8.07 -3.73 0.55
C LEU A 6 6.74 -4.37 0.92
N VAL A 7 5.69 -3.95 0.22
CA VAL A 7 4.34 -4.44 0.41
C VAL A 7 3.77 -4.97 -0.90
N ARG A 8 2.80 -5.87 -0.76
CA ARG A 8 1.94 -6.34 -1.83
C ARG A 8 0.56 -5.73 -1.64
N VAL A 9 0.04 -5.09 -2.67
CA VAL A 9 -1.32 -4.58 -2.70
C VAL A 9 -2.28 -5.74 -2.96
N ARG A 10 -3.26 -5.92 -2.08
CA ARG A 10 -4.32 -6.91 -2.23
C ARG A 10 -5.43 -6.34 -3.10
N ALA A 11 -5.87 -7.12 -4.08
CA ALA A 11 -7.08 -6.80 -4.84
C ALA A 11 -8.31 -7.00 -3.95
N THR A 12 -8.81 -5.93 -3.35
CA THR A 12 -10.12 -5.89 -2.69
C THR A 12 -11.19 -5.47 -3.70
N ILE A 13 -12.46 -5.81 -3.42
CA ILE A 13 -13.61 -5.41 -4.27
C ILE A 13 -13.65 -3.89 -4.45
N GLU A 14 -13.23 -3.15 -3.42
CA GLU A 14 -13.23 -1.68 -3.38
C GLU A 14 -12.11 -1.06 -4.23
N ASN A 15 -10.94 -1.71 -4.31
CA ASN A 15 -9.78 -1.20 -5.06
C ASN A 15 -9.54 -1.90 -6.41
N ALA A 16 -10.42 -2.83 -6.81
CA ALA A 16 -10.30 -3.58 -8.07
C ALA A 16 -10.24 -2.69 -9.33
N ALA A 17 -10.80 -1.48 -9.27
CA ALA A 17 -10.74 -0.51 -10.37
C ALA A 17 -9.42 0.28 -10.43
N GLN A 18 -8.65 0.32 -9.34
CA GLN A 18 -7.38 1.04 -9.23
C GLN A 18 -6.16 0.14 -9.41
N ILE A 19 -6.37 -1.17 -9.41
CA ILE A 19 -5.31 -2.18 -9.49
C ILE A 19 -5.31 -2.76 -10.91
N ASP A 20 -4.40 -2.27 -11.76
CA ASP A 20 -4.19 -2.84 -13.11
C ASP A 20 -3.61 -4.27 -13.06
N ASN A 21 -3.00 -4.67 -11.93
CA ASN A 21 -2.47 -6.01 -11.73
C ASN A 21 -2.77 -6.55 -10.31
N PRO A 22 -3.52 -7.65 -10.15
CA PRO A 22 -3.94 -8.17 -8.85
C PRO A 22 -2.79 -8.66 -7.93
N GLU A 23 -1.54 -8.65 -8.43
CA GLU A 23 -0.33 -9.00 -7.69
C GLU A 23 0.70 -7.86 -7.72
N GLN A 24 0.25 -6.62 -7.56
CA GLN A 24 1.12 -5.45 -7.61
C GLN A 24 1.93 -5.32 -6.32
N PHE A 25 3.26 -5.32 -6.46
CA PHE A 25 4.21 -5.04 -5.38
C PHE A 25 4.66 -3.59 -5.46
N GLY A 26 4.90 -2.98 -4.30
CA GLY A 26 5.39 -1.62 -4.21
C GLY A 26 6.06 -1.30 -2.89
N ILE A 27 6.71 -0.15 -2.83
CA ILE A 27 7.41 0.34 -1.65
C ILE A 27 6.55 1.43 -1.00
N ILE A 28 6.38 1.38 0.32
CA ILE A 28 5.74 2.48 1.05
C ILE A 28 6.67 3.70 0.97
N ILE A 29 6.17 4.80 0.42
CA ILE A 29 6.91 6.06 0.29
C ILE A 29 6.41 7.15 1.24
N ASP A 30 5.16 7.05 1.72
CA ASP A 30 4.60 7.96 2.71
C ASP A 30 3.54 7.25 3.60
N ALA A 31 3.24 7.85 4.76
CA ALA A 31 2.24 7.36 5.71
C ALA A 31 1.47 8.51 6.36
N LEU A 32 0.14 8.43 6.35
CA LEU A 32 -0.74 9.39 7.02
C LEU A 32 -1.59 8.69 8.07
N GLU A 33 -1.58 9.24 9.28
CA GLU A 33 -2.51 8.85 10.34
C GLU A 33 -3.84 9.59 10.16
N GLN A 34 -4.93 8.84 10.05
CA GLN A 34 -6.27 9.41 9.99
C GLN A 34 -6.80 9.73 11.39
N SER A 35 -7.76 10.66 11.46
CA SER A 35 -8.44 11.04 12.71
C SER A 35 -9.19 9.88 13.39
N THR A 36 -9.44 8.81 12.65
CA THR A 36 -10.03 7.55 13.13
C THR A 36 -9.04 6.64 13.84
N GLY A 37 -7.74 6.97 13.84
CA GLY A 37 -6.65 6.16 14.41
C GLY A 37 -6.11 5.08 13.47
N PHE A 38 -6.56 5.05 12.22
CA PHE A 38 -6.04 4.15 11.18
C PHE A 38 -4.96 4.83 10.34
N TYR A 39 -4.06 4.04 9.77
CA TYR A 39 -3.02 4.53 8.87
C TYR A 39 -3.39 4.24 7.41
N VAL A 40 -3.12 5.22 6.55
CA VAL A 40 -3.07 5.02 5.09
C VAL A 40 -1.66 5.26 4.60
N PHE A 41 -1.25 4.48 3.63
CA PHE A 41 0.11 4.44 3.11
C PHE A 41 0.10 4.77 1.63
N GLU A 42 1.01 5.63 1.21
CA GLU A 42 1.29 5.82 -0.21
C GLU A 42 2.30 4.77 -0.65
N VAL A 43 1.95 3.99 -1.67
CA VAL A 43 2.77 2.90 -2.20
C VAL A 43 3.15 3.23 -3.62
N ALA A 44 4.46 3.28 -3.89
CA ALA A 44 5.03 3.44 -5.22
C ALA A 44 5.10 2.09 -5.93
N CYS A 45 4.40 1.96 -7.05
CA CYS A 45 4.29 0.74 -7.83
C CYS A 45 4.73 1.01 -9.29
N GLY A 46 6.03 0.94 -9.56
CA GLY A 46 6.57 1.20 -10.89
C GLY A 46 6.61 2.69 -11.22
N HIS A 47 5.77 3.14 -12.18
CA HIS A 47 5.73 4.54 -12.63
C HIS A 47 4.69 5.41 -11.91
N ASP A 48 3.78 4.80 -11.15
CA ASP A 48 2.69 5.47 -10.46
C ASP A 48 2.74 5.17 -8.95
N SER A 49 2.02 5.98 -8.16
CA SER A 49 1.78 5.74 -6.73
C SER A 49 0.28 5.77 -6.42
N GLY A 50 -0.11 5.05 -5.38
CA GLY A 50 -1.49 4.98 -4.90
C GLY A 50 -1.56 4.99 -3.38
N TRP A 51 -2.67 5.47 -2.83
CA TRP A 51 -2.94 5.45 -1.39
C TRP A 51 -3.78 4.22 -1.03
N TYR A 52 -3.32 3.46 -0.05
CA TYR A 52 -3.94 2.22 0.38
C TYR A 52 -4.09 2.18 1.91
N CYS A 53 -5.16 1.57 2.39
CA CYS A 53 -5.32 1.29 3.81
C CYS A 53 -4.42 0.13 4.24
N ASP A 54 -4.11 0.06 5.53
CA ASP A 54 -3.37 -1.07 6.11
C ASP A 54 -3.99 -2.44 5.79
N LEU A 55 -5.33 -2.53 5.71
CA LEU A 55 -6.07 -3.74 5.36
C LEU A 55 -5.87 -4.20 3.90
N ASP A 56 -5.56 -3.26 2.99
CA ASP A 56 -5.33 -3.53 1.58
C ASP A 56 -3.87 -3.94 1.31
N LEU A 57 -3.00 -3.88 2.31
CA LEU A 57 -1.57 -4.13 2.16
C LEU A 57 -1.13 -5.38 2.91
N GLU A 58 -0.24 -6.13 2.27
CA GLU A 58 0.46 -7.25 2.87
C GLU A 58 1.95 -6.98 2.91
N LEU A 59 2.53 -7.00 4.10
CA LEU A 59 3.96 -6.79 4.30
C LEU A 59 4.74 -7.98 3.76
N VAL A 60 5.57 -7.74 2.74
CA VAL A 60 6.40 -8.76 2.11
C VAL A 60 7.79 -8.77 2.72
N ASN A 61 8.35 -7.58 2.97
CA ASN A 61 9.66 -7.42 3.58
C ASN A 61 9.73 -6.16 4.43
N GLU A 62 10.25 -6.31 5.64
CA GLU A 62 10.53 -5.20 6.54
C GLU A 62 11.90 -4.59 6.25
N SER A 63 11.91 -3.30 6.01
CA SER A 63 13.17 -2.55 5.92
C SER A 63 13.83 -2.47 7.30
N THR A 64 15.14 -2.72 7.35
CA THR A 64 15.91 -2.79 8.60
C THR A 64 16.19 -1.41 9.16
#